data_AF-A0A3C1WN67-F1
#
_entry.id   AF-A0A3C1WN67-F1
#
_cell.length_a   1.000
_cell.length_b   1.000
_cell.length_c   1.000
_cell.angle_alpha   90.00
_cell.angle_beta   90.00
_cell.angle_gamma   90.00
#
_symmetry.space_group_name_H-M   'P 1'
#
loop_
_entity.id
_entity.type
_entity.pdbx_description
1 polymer ?
#
loop_
_entity_poly.entity_id
_entity_poly.type
_entity_poly.pdbx_seq_one_letter_code
_entity_poly.pdbx_strand_id
1 'polypeptide(L)'
;MENSVVIPPCFVGENVHMKNSVVGPYVSVGKNSVIEDCRIENSIIQNDSLIKYKVIGNSMIGSNAILAGKPGDVSLGDYSAEA
;
A
#
# COMPACT_ATOMS: atom_id res chain seq x y z
N MET A 1 -13.37 -4.04 -2.08
CA MET A 1 -12.24 -4.60 -1.30
C MET A 1 -12.22 -6.10 -1.53
N GLU A 2 -11.06 -6.65 -1.84
CA GLU A 2 -10.84 -8.09 -2.04
C GLU A 2 -9.64 -8.52 -1.18
N ASN A 3 -9.80 -9.54 -0.33
CA ASN A 3 -8.71 -10.09 0.51
C ASN A 3 -7.86 -9.02 1.22
N SER A 4 -8.50 -7.98 1.75
CA SER A 4 -7.80 -6.83 2.33
C SER A 4 -8.33 -6.52 3.73
N VAL A 5 -7.46 -6.01 4.58
CA VAL A 5 -7.76 -5.65 5.98
C VAL A 5 -7.42 -4.19 6.20
N VAL A 6 -8.35 -3.45 6.81
CA VAL A 6 -8.12 -2.09 7.28
C VAL A 6 -8.02 -2.12 8.80
N ILE A 7 -6.92 -1.61 9.34
CA ILE A 7 -6.65 -1.56 10.77
C ILE A 7 -6.96 -0.15 11.26
N PRO A 8 -8.00 0.06 12.09
CA PRO A 8 -8.33 1.39 12.60
C PRO A 8 -7.21 1.97 13.49
N PRO A 9 -7.12 3.31 13.61
CA PRO A 9 -7.92 4.30 12.89
C PRO A 9 -7.40 4.50 11.47
N CYS A 10 -8.31 4.52 10.48
CA CYS A 10 -7.99 4.83 9.09
C CYS A 10 -9.12 5.65 8.46
N PHE A 11 -8.77 6.45 7.47
CA PHE A 11 -9.72 7.08 6.56
C PHE A 11 -9.59 6.45 5.18
N VAL A 12 -10.71 6.04 4.57
CA VAL A 12 -10.75 5.51 3.21
C VAL A 12 -11.77 6.30 2.42
N GLY A 13 -11.31 7.01 1.41
CA GLY A 13 -12.13 7.82 0.52
C GLY A 13 -13.02 6.99 -0.40
N GLU A 14 -13.92 7.68 -1.10
CA GLU A 14 -14.84 7.06 -2.05
C GLU A 14 -14.11 6.37 -3.20
N ASN A 15 -14.70 5.29 -3.71
CA ASN A 15 -14.19 4.52 -4.86
C ASN A 15 -12.75 4.02 -4.73
N VAL A 16 -12.23 3.88 -3.51
CA VAL A 16 -10.93 3.24 -3.29
C VAL A 16 -11.02 1.76 -3.60
N HIS A 17 -10.12 1.27 -4.45
CA HIS A 17 -9.96 -0.15 -4.71
C HIS A 17 -8.81 -0.68 -3.86
N MET A 18 -9.07 -1.72 -3.06
CA MET A 18 -8.04 -2.45 -2.31
C MET A 18 -8.10 -3.93 -2.60
N LYS A 19 -6.94 -4.52 -2.91
CA LYS A 19 -6.76 -5.95 -3.14
C LYS A 19 -5.52 -6.48 -2.40
N ASN A 20 -5.63 -7.63 -1.76
CA ASN A 20 -4.51 -8.33 -1.11
C ASN A 20 -3.66 -7.44 -0.19
N SER A 21 -4.27 -6.47 0.50
CA SER A 21 -3.55 -5.41 1.19
C SER A 21 -3.92 -5.25 2.66
N VAL A 22 -2.96 -4.82 3.46
CA VAL A 22 -3.16 -4.40 4.85
C VAL A 22 -2.91 -2.90 4.94
N VAL A 23 -3.93 -2.15 5.36
CA VAL A 23 -3.88 -0.68 5.43
C VAL A 23 -4.22 -0.23 6.84
N GLY A 24 -3.24 0.34 7.54
CA GLY A 24 -3.38 0.87 8.89
C GLY A 24 -2.39 0.28 9.89
N PRO A 25 -2.34 0.83 11.12
CA PRO A 25 -3.14 1.98 11.59
C PRO A 25 -2.62 3.32 11.06
N TYR A 26 -3.42 4.38 11.27
CA TYR A 26 -3.11 5.78 10.95
C TYR A 26 -2.87 6.05 9.47
N VAL A 27 -3.68 5.42 8.60
CA VAL A 27 -3.61 5.66 7.15
C VAL A 27 -4.83 6.44 6.66
N SER A 28 -4.58 7.44 5.83
CA SER A 28 -5.62 8.14 5.06
C SER A 28 -5.45 7.83 3.58
N VAL A 29 -6.49 7.31 2.94
CA VAL A 29 -6.50 7.01 1.50
C VAL A 29 -7.49 7.92 0.79
N GLY A 30 -7.01 8.73 -0.15
CA GLY A 30 -7.81 9.62 -0.97
C GLY A 30 -8.66 8.87 -1.99
N LYS A 31 -9.71 9.52 -2.49
CA LYS A 31 -10.70 8.92 -3.39
C LYS A 31 -10.07 8.39 -4.69
N ASN A 32 -10.73 7.42 -5.31
CA ASN A 32 -10.32 6.78 -6.57
C ASN A 32 -8.92 6.14 -6.57
N SER A 33 -8.28 5.98 -5.40
CA SER A 33 -6.96 5.37 -5.32
C SER A 33 -7.05 3.85 -5.37
N VAL A 34 -5.98 3.23 -5.86
CA VAL A 34 -5.87 1.78 -6.02
C VAL A 34 -4.67 1.30 -5.19
N ILE A 35 -4.91 0.35 -4.29
CA ILE A 35 -3.91 -0.25 -3.41
C ILE A 35 -3.94 -1.77 -3.63
N GLU A 36 -2.87 -2.34 -4.18
CA GLU A 36 -2.79 -3.78 -4.47
C GLU A 36 -1.51 -4.40 -3.94
N ASP A 37 -1.62 -5.54 -3.25
CA ASP A 37 -0.48 -6.29 -2.71
C ASP A 37 0.44 -5.41 -1.84
N CYS A 38 -0.15 -4.61 -0.95
CA CYS A 38 0.54 -3.62 -0.13
C CYS A 38 0.39 -3.83 1.38
N ARG A 39 1.37 -3.32 2.13
CA ARG A 39 1.28 -3.11 3.58
C ARG A 39 1.62 -1.65 3.88
N ILE A 40 0.66 -0.91 4.44
CA ILE A 40 0.77 0.54 4.60
C ILE A 40 0.37 0.93 6.01
N GLU A 41 1.22 1.68 6.71
CA GLU A 41 0.94 2.21 8.05
C GLU A 41 1.35 3.69 8.16
N ASN A 42 0.76 4.43 9.10
CA ASN A 42 1.12 5.83 9.41
C ASN A 42 1.43 6.70 8.17
N SER A 43 0.54 6.70 7.18
CA SER A 43 0.80 7.30 5.87
C SER A 43 -0.41 8.02 5.30
N ILE A 44 -0.16 9.04 4.48
CA ILE A 44 -1.21 9.79 3.78
C ILE A 44 -1.07 9.53 2.29
N ILE A 45 -2.09 8.91 1.71
CA ILE A 45 -2.22 8.69 0.28
C ILE A 45 -3.29 9.64 -0.21
N GLN A 46 -2.95 10.56 -1.12
CA GLN A 46 -3.91 11.51 -1.66
C GLN A 46 -4.74 10.86 -2.80
N ASN A 47 -5.46 11.66 -3.60
CA ASN A 47 -6.46 11.15 -4.53
C ASN A 47 -5.83 10.55 -5.80
N ASP A 48 -6.60 9.70 -6.48
CA ASP A 48 -6.30 9.20 -7.83
C ASP A 48 -4.90 8.56 -7.94
N SER A 49 -4.43 7.88 -6.88
CA SER A 49 -3.07 7.33 -6.80
C SER A 49 -3.05 5.80 -6.93
N LEU A 50 -1.96 5.27 -7.47
CA LEU A 50 -1.74 3.83 -7.65
C LEU A 50 -0.58 3.36 -6.79
N ILE A 51 -0.82 2.41 -5.89
CA ILE A 51 0.21 1.78 -5.07
C ILE A 51 0.15 0.27 -5.27
N LYS A 52 1.24 -0.33 -5.74
CA LYS A 52 1.32 -1.78 -5.96
C LYS A 52 2.62 -2.37 -5.46
N TYR A 53 2.57 -3.54 -4.82
CA TYR A 53 3.76 -4.29 -4.38
C TYR A 53 4.70 -3.48 -3.48
N LYS A 54 4.15 -2.86 -2.42
CA LYS A 54 4.91 -1.98 -1.52
C LYS A 54 4.62 -2.25 -0.05
N VAL A 55 5.67 -2.12 0.75
CA VAL A 55 5.61 -1.97 2.20
C VAL A 55 6.10 -0.57 2.52
N ILE A 56 5.22 0.31 3.01
CA ILE A 56 5.57 1.71 3.31
C ILE A 56 4.98 2.15 4.66
N GLY A 57 5.71 3.05 5.32
CA GLY A 57 5.29 3.68 6.57
C GLY A 57 5.79 5.12 6.66
N ASN A 58 5.16 5.94 7.51
CA ASN A 58 5.58 7.33 7.76
C ASN A 58 5.73 8.17 6.47
N SER A 59 4.85 7.94 5.50
CA SER A 59 5.02 8.42 4.12
C SER A 59 3.85 9.29 3.66
N MET A 60 4.13 10.22 2.74
CA MET A 60 3.11 10.96 2.00
C MET A 60 3.22 10.61 0.51
N ILE A 61 2.11 10.13 -0.07
CA ILE A 61 1.96 9.90 -1.50
C ILE A 61 1.02 10.98 -2.05
N GLY A 62 1.53 11.82 -2.96
CA GLY A 62 0.77 12.91 -3.57
C GLY A 62 -0.30 12.43 -4.55
N SER A 63 -1.20 13.34 -4.96
CA SER A 63 -2.28 12.98 -5.89
C SER A 63 -1.75 12.61 -7.28
N ASN A 64 -2.41 11.70 -8.00
CA ASN A 64 -1.99 11.18 -9.31
C ASN A 64 -0.60 10.50 -9.30
N ALA A 65 -0.10 10.10 -8.13
CA ALA A 65 1.19 9.44 -8.03
C ALA A 65 1.06 7.94 -8.31
N ILE A 66 2.11 7.38 -8.90
CA ILE A 66 2.26 5.94 -9.11
C ILE A 66 3.47 5.47 -8.31
N LEU A 67 3.22 4.64 -7.31
CA LEU A 67 4.24 3.96 -6.52
C LEU A 67 4.09 2.45 -6.69
N ALA A 68 4.76 1.91 -7.70
CA ALA A 68 4.73 0.47 -7.99
C ALA A 68 6.09 -0.17 -7.74
N GLY A 69 6.08 -1.35 -7.13
CA GLY A 69 7.21 -2.28 -7.07
C GLY A 69 7.07 -3.35 -8.15
N LYS A 70 8.13 -4.14 -8.33
CA LYS A 70 8.08 -5.37 -9.09
C LYS A 70 8.24 -6.53 -8.11
N PRO A 71 7.30 -7.48 -8.03
CA PRO A 71 7.54 -8.70 -7.27
C PRO A 71 8.73 -9.44 -7.88
N GLY A 72 9.66 -9.88 -7.03
CA GLY A 72 10.85 -10.63 -7.43
C GLY A 72 10.69 -12.11 -7.10
N ASP A 73 11.20 -12.95 -7.99
CA ASP A 73 11.47 -14.36 -7.68
C ASP A 73 12.86 -14.44 -7.03
N VAL A 74 12.90 -14.95 -5.81
CA VAL A 74 14.13 -15.01 -5.02
C VAL A 74 14.38 -16.45 -4.61
N SER A 75 15.60 -16.92 -4.85
CA SER A 75 16.12 -18.16 -4.27
C SER A 75 17.33 -17.78 -3.42
N LEU A 76 17.14 -17.76 -2.10
CA LEU A 76 18.17 -17.40 -1.13
C LEU A 76 18.66 -18.66 -0.41
N GLY A 77 19.97 -18.89 -0.37
CA GLY A 77 20.58 -20.01 0.33
C GLY A 77 20.93 -19.69 1.78
N ASP A 78 21.35 -20.71 2.53
CA ASP A 78 21.78 -20.55 3.93
C ASP A 78 22.89 -19.47 4.04
N TYR A 79 22.80 -18.64 5.09
CA TYR A 79 23.74 -17.54 5.38
C TYR A 79 23.84 -16.43 4.31
N SER A 80 22.82 -16.25 3.45
CA SER A 80 22.76 -15.18 2.44
C SER A 80 21.72 -14.10 2.78
N ALA A 81 21.82 -12.92 2.16
CA ALA A 81 20.87 -11.80 2.33
C ALA A 81 20.62 -11.07 1.00
N GLU A 82 19.43 -10.48 0.85
CA GLU A 82 19.04 -9.59 -0.24
C GLU A 82 18.67 -8.21 0.35
N ALA A 83 18.98 -7.14 -0.38
CA ALA A 83 18.82 -5.76 0.05
C ALA A 83 17.71 -5.04 -0.73
#